data_AF-H6WSN0-F1
#
_entry.id   AF-H6WSN0-F1
#
_cell.length_a   1.000
_cell.length_b   1.000
_cell.length_c   1.000
_cell.angle_alpha   90.00
_cell.angle_beta   90.00
_cell.angle_gamma   90.00
#
_symmetry.space_group_name_H-M   'P 1'
#
loop_
_entity.id
_entity.type
_entity.pdbx_description
1 polymer ?
#
loop_
_entity_poly.entity_id
_entity_poly.type
_entity_poly.pdbx_seq_one_letter_code
_entity_poly.pdbx_strand_id
1 'polypeptide(L)' 'MLCTLTLVRVALGSQAAGWMRTMASYPLLVAPPEVLLKPISVPSRLLLGPGPSNLAPRILEAGGLQIISHMHKEMYQIM' A
#
# COMPACT_ATOMS: atom_id res chain seq x y z
N MET A 1 -44.52 11.00 -25.23
CA MET A 1 -44.17 9.67 -25.77
C MET A 1 -42.74 9.37 -25.35
N LEU A 2 -42.56 8.32 -24.53
CA LEU A 2 -41.33 7.93 -23.86
C LEU A 2 -40.20 7.63 -24.87
N CYS A 3 -39.04 8.26 -24.71
CA CYS A 3 -37.78 7.76 -25.26
C CYS A 3 -37.04 6.98 -24.16
N THR A 4 -37.10 5.65 -24.24
CA THR A 4 -36.37 4.73 -23.35
C THR A 4 -34.92 4.61 -23.83
N LEU A 5 -33.97 5.20 -23.10
CA LEU A 5 -32.54 4.97 -23.31
C LEU A 5 -32.12 3.71 -22.57
N THR A 6 -32.02 2.59 -23.29
CA THR A 6 -31.39 1.35 -22.80
C THR A 6 -29.88 1.54 -22.69
N LEU A 7 -29.40 1.73 -21.47
CA LEU A 7 -27.98 1.79 -21.15
C LEU A 7 -27.47 0.37 -20.93
N VAL A 8 -27.01 -0.27 -22.01
CA VAL A 8 -26.32 -1.57 -21.92
C VAL A 8 -24.96 -1.33 -21.25
N ARG A 9 -24.90 -1.53 -19.94
CA ARG A 9 -23.62 -1.69 -19.23
C ARG A 9 -23.08 -3.07 -19.55
N VAL A 10 -22.18 -3.14 -20.52
CA VAL A 10 -21.24 -4.26 -20.62
C VAL A 10 -20.40 -4.24 -19.35
N ALA A 11 -20.68 -5.17 -18.44
CA ALA A 11 -19.78 -5.50 -17.35
C ALA A 11 -18.55 -6.17 -17.98
N LEU A 12 -17.63 -5.35 -18.48
CA LEU A 12 -16.31 -5.80 -18.85
C LEU A 12 -15.60 -6.12 -17.54
N GLY A 13 -15.74 -7.38 -17.10
CA GLY A 13 -14.94 -7.92 -16.01
C GLY A 13 -13.50 -7.53 -16.26
N SER A 14 -12.85 -7.00 -15.24
CA SER A 14 -11.46 -6.56 -15.30
C SER A 14 -10.55 -7.75 -15.58
N GLN A 15 -10.41 -8.13 -16.85
CA GLN A 15 -9.23 -8.83 -17.33
C GLN A 15 -8.07 -7.84 -17.32
N ALA A 16 -7.64 -7.48 -16.11
CA ALA A 16 -6.29 -7.02 -15.87
C ALA A 16 -5.38 -8.26 -15.68
N ALA A 17 -5.51 -9.26 -16.56
CA ALA A 17 -4.39 -10.14 -16.84
C ALA A 17 -3.43 -9.34 -17.72
N GLY A 18 -2.82 -8.32 -17.11
CA GLY A 18 -1.80 -7.51 -17.74
C GLY A 18 -0.74 -8.48 -18.25
N TRP A 19 -0.51 -8.44 -19.55
CA TRP A 19 0.58 -9.11 -20.22
C TRP A 19 1.89 -8.48 -19.73
N MET A 20 2.26 -8.75 -18.49
CA MET A 20 3.57 -8.40 -17.97
C MET A 20 4.57 -9.29 -18.68
N ARG A 21 5.55 -8.67 -19.33
CA ARG A 21 6.74 -9.41 -19.79
C ARG A 21 7.47 -9.90 -18.55
N THR A 22 7.15 -11.12 -18.11
CA THR A 22 7.89 -11.79 -17.05
C THR A 22 9.29 -12.11 -17.60
N MET A 23 10.33 -11.54 -16.98
CA MET A 23 11.74 -11.80 -17.34
C MET A 23 12.23 -13.20 -16.91
N ALA A 24 11.36 -14.00 -16.29
CA ALA A 24 11.69 -15.34 -15.82
C ALA A 24 11.52 -16.37 -16.92
N SER A 25 12.41 -17.37 -16.94
CA SER A 25 12.33 -18.51 -17.87
C SER A 25 11.10 -19.40 -17.63
N TYR A 26 10.41 -19.24 -16.50
CA TYR A 26 9.23 -20.00 -16.09
C TYR A 26 8.13 -19.06 -15.57
N PRO A 27 6.85 -19.43 -15.69
CA PRO A 27 5.74 -18.62 -15.20
C PRO A 27 5.73 -18.53 -13.67
N LEU A 28 5.33 -17.37 -13.14
CA LEU A 28 5.05 -17.23 -11.71
C LEU A 28 3.76 -17.98 -11.38
N LEU A 29 3.83 -18.90 -10.41
CA LEU A 29 2.67 -19.70 -9.97
C LEU A 29 1.76 -18.95 -9.00
N VAL A 30 2.25 -17.87 -8.40
CA VAL A 30 1.52 -17.07 -7.42
C VAL A 30 1.09 -15.77 -8.07
N ALA A 31 -0.22 -15.56 -8.15
CA ALA A 31 -0.78 -14.30 -8.64
C ALA A 31 -0.53 -13.15 -7.64
N PRO A 32 -0.50 -11.89 -8.11
CA PRO A 32 -0.46 -10.74 -7.21
C PRO A 32 -1.66 -10.75 -6.25
N PRO A 33 -1.46 -10.59 -4.93
CA PRO A 33 -2.54 -10.65 -3.96
C PRO A 33 -3.45 -9.42 -4.07
N GLU A 34 -4.73 -9.65 -4.38
CA GLU A 34 -5.72 -8.58 -4.60
C GLU A 34 -5.90 -7.66 -3.38
N VAL A 35 -5.65 -8.17 -2.16
CA VAL A 35 -5.78 -7.37 -0.93
C VAL A 35 -4.79 -6.21 -0.86
N LEU A 36 -3.61 -6.34 -1.46
CA LEU A 36 -2.59 -5.28 -1.48
C LEU A 36 -2.88 -4.18 -2.50
N LEU A 37 -3.88 -4.39 -3.37
CA LEU A 37 -4.36 -3.35 -4.30
C LEU A 37 -5.24 -2.32 -3.59
N LYS A 38 -5.72 -2.63 -2.37
CA LYS A 38 -6.50 -1.70 -1.55
C LYS A 38 -5.57 -0.77 -0.77
N PRO A 39 -5.92 0.52 -0.59
CA PRO A 39 -5.16 1.42 0.26
C PRO A 39 -5.04 0.89 1.69
N ILE A 40 -3.88 1.11 2.31
CA ILE A 40 -3.70 0.83 3.74
C ILE A 40 -4.59 1.75 4.58
N SER A 41 -5.26 1.20 5.58
CA SER A 41 -6.15 1.95 6.48
C SER A 41 -5.91 1.52 7.92
N VAL A 42 -5.61 2.47 8.79
CA VAL A 42 -5.37 2.25 10.23
C VAL A 42 -6.32 3.13 11.03
N PRO A 43 -7.08 2.57 12.00
CA PRO A 43 -8.02 3.37 12.80
C PRO A 43 -7.29 4.25 13.82
N SER A 44 -7.78 5.47 14.02
CA SER A 44 -7.32 6.34 15.12
C SER A 44 -7.87 5.85 16.46
N ARG A 45 -6.99 5.52 17.41
CA ARG A 45 -7.35 5.03 18.75
C ARG A 45 -6.43 5.65 19.80
N LEU A 46 -7.00 5.94 20.98
CA LEU A 46 -6.24 6.28 22.18
C LEU A 46 -5.85 4.98 22.91
N LEU A 47 -4.56 4.73 23.04
CA LEU A 47 -3.97 3.51 23.59
C LEU A 47 -3.60 3.76 25.07
N LEU A 48 -4.46 3.31 25.99
CA LEU A 48 -4.28 3.45 27.44
C LEU A 48 -3.92 2.12 28.14
N GLY A 49 -3.55 1.10 27.35
CA GLY A 49 -3.07 -0.18 27.88
C GLY A 49 -1.61 -0.11 28.37
N PRO A 50 -1.04 -1.23 28.85
CA PRO A 50 0.35 -1.27 29.33
C PRO A 50 1.39 -1.03 28.22
N GLY A 51 0.98 -1.00 26.95
CA GLY A 51 1.82 -0.74 25.79
C GLY A 51 1.32 -1.51 24.56
N PRO A 52 1.63 -1.05 23.34
CA PRO A 52 2.36 0.19 23.00
C PRO A 52 1.52 1.46 23.24
N SER A 53 2.19 2.60 23.42
CA SER A 53 1.56 3.92 23.59
C SER A 53 1.41 4.67 22.26
N ASN A 54 0.56 5.69 22.23
CA ASN A 54 0.47 6.60 21.08
C ASN A 54 1.79 7.36 20.87
N LEU A 55 2.22 7.49 19.61
CA LEU A 55 3.42 8.24 19.26
C LEU A 55 3.21 9.74 19.43
N ALA A 56 4.22 10.43 19.95
CA ALA A 56 4.28 11.89 19.90
C ALA A 56 4.38 12.36 18.42
N PRO A 57 3.81 13.52 18.05
CA PRO A 57 3.83 14.01 16.66
C PRO A 57 5.23 14.04 16.05
N ARG A 58 6.24 14.47 16.81
CA ARG A 58 7.65 14.50 16.36
C ARG A 58 8.18 13.14 15.91
N ILE A 59 7.79 12.06 16.59
CA ILE A 59 8.26 10.69 16.27
C ILE A 59 7.53 10.18 15.03
N LEU A 60 6.24 10.50 14.90
CA LEU A 60 5.46 10.15 13.72
C LEU A 60 6.03 10.81 12.46
N GLU A 61 6.34 12.10 12.52
CA GLU A 61 6.97 12.82 11.39
C GLU A 61 8.37 12.27 11.07
N ALA A 62 9.17 11.92 12.10
CA ALA A 62 10.49 11.34 11.89
C ALA A 62 10.45 10.00 11.13
N GLY A 63 9.39 9.21 11.31
CA GLY A 63 9.20 7.94 10.59
C GLY A 63 8.92 8.11 9.09
N GLY A 64 8.53 9.31 8.65
CA GLY A 64 8.33 9.64 7.23
C GLY A 64 9.57 10.19 6.53
N LEU A 65 10.70 10.35 7.23
CA LEU A 65 11.93 10.86 6.64
C LEU A 65 12.60 9.84 5.69
N GLN A 66 13.36 10.36 4.74
CA GLN A 66 14.09 9.56 3.76
C GLN A 66 15.13 8.65 4.44
N ILE A 67 15.24 7.42 3.94
CA ILE A 67 16.25 6.46 4.40
C ILE A 67 17.65 7.00 4.05
N ILE A 68 18.53 7.01 5.05
CA ILE A 68 19.97 7.27 4.92
C ILE A 68 20.77 6.01 5.23
N SER A 69 22.00 5.91 4.69
CA SER A 69 22.88 4.78 4.96
C SER A 69 23.22 4.69 6.45
N HIS A 70 23.28 3.46 6.97
CA HIS A 70 23.70 3.19 8.34
C HIS A 70 25.17 3.56 8.61
N MET A 71 26.01 3.72 7.57
CA MET A 71 27.42 4.15 7.70
C MET A 71 27.62 5.65 7.43
N HIS A 72 26.55 6.44 7.39
CA HIS A 72 26.67 7.89 7.26
C HIS A 72 27.21 8.49 8.56
N LYS A 73 27.98 9.58 8.48
CA LYS A 73 28.72 10.17 9.62
C LYS A 73 27.81 10.48 10.82
N GLU A 74 26.60 10.92 10.55
CA GLU A 74 25.56 11.31 11.48
C GLU A 74 25.01 10.11 12.23
N MET A 75 24.96 8.92 11.60
CA MET A 75 24.47 7.70 12.23
C MET A 75 25.40 7.25 13.37
N TYR A 76 26.71 7.46 13.23
CA TYR A 76 27.67 7.19 14.30
C TYR A 76 27.51 8.10 15.54
N GLN A 77 26.70 9.17 15.46
CA GLN A 77 26.43 10.05 16.61
C GLN A 77 25.22 9.58 17.43
N ILE A 78 24.39 8.70 16.88
CA ILE A 78 23.12 8.24 17.46
C ILE A 78 23.08 6.73 17.75
N MET A 79 23.94 5.94 17.09
CA MET A 79 24.23 4.54 17.46
C MET A 79 25.20 4.46 18.63
#